data_AF-A0A1M3DUC7-F1
#
_entry.id   AF-A0A1M3DUC7-F1
#
_cell.length_a   1.000
_cell.length_b   1.000
_cell.length_c   1.000
_cell.angle_alpha   90.00
_cell.angle_beta   90.00
_cell.angle_gamma   90.00
#
_symmetry.space_group_name_H-M   'P 1'
#
loop_
_entity.id
_entity.type
_entity.pdbx_description
1 polymer ?
#
loop_
_entity_poly.entity_id
_entity_poly.type
_entity_poly.pdbx_seq_one_letter_code
_entity_poly.pdbx_strand_id
1 'polypeptide(L)'
;MSSIEDKKKALALVLEKLDKTYGKGTVMTLGDDSVDHSIEVIPSGSLGLDLALGVGGYPKGRVIEIYGPESSGKTTLTLHAIAEAQKMGGIAAFIDAEHAFDRHYAAKLGINLEELIISQPDNGEQALEIADNLIRSGAVDIVVIDSVAALTPKAEIEGEMGDSKMGLHARLMSQALRKLTATISRTKCTVIFINQLREKIGVMFGNPETTTGGNALKFYASVRIDIRKASAPIKSGDEAVGSRVKVKIVKNKVAPPFKQAEFDIMYGEGVSKVGEILDTSVDMGIVKKSGSWFSYEDTKLGQGRDAVKDMLKDNPDLADELESKIKEEIHNAKS
;
A
#
# COMPACT_ATOMS: atom_id res chain seq x y z
N MET A 1 -22.82 -46.64 8.31
CA MET A 1 -22.12 -45.36 8.06
C MET A 1 -21.94 -44.68 9.40
N SER A 2 -20.74 -44.18 9.75
CA SER A 2 -20.56 -43.52 11.04
C SER A 2 -21.46 -42.30 11.15
N SER A 3 -22.03 -42.04 12.33
CA SER A 3 -22.87 -40.87 12.54
C SER A 3 -22.03 -39.60 12.39
N ILE A 4 -22.69 -38.47 12.10
CA ILE A 4 -22.02 -37.16 12.05
C ILE A 4 -21.35 -36.86 13.40
N GLU A 5 -21.93 -37.34 14.50
CA GLU A 5 -21.41 -37.15 15.85
C GLU A 5 -20.11 -37.95 16.09
N ASP A 6 -20.03 -39.18 15.58
CA ASP A 6 -18.79 -39.97 15.63
C ASP A 6 -17.67 -39.32 14.82
N LYS A 7 -18.00 -38.72 13.67
CA LYS A 7 -17.04 -37.95 12.85
C LYS A 7 -16.54 -36.72 13.59
N LYS A 8 -17.41 -36.00 14.31
CA LYS A 8 -17.04 -34.83 15.12
C LYS A 8 -16.13 -35.21 16.30
N LYS A 9 -16.43 -36.30 17.00
CA LYS A 9 -15.59 -36.81 18.10
C LYS A 9 -14.20 -37.23 17.60
N ALA A 10 -14.14 -37.97 16.49
CA ALA A 10 -12.87 -38.35 15.88
C ALA A 10 -12.06 -37.12 15.42
N LEU A 11 -12.72 -36.13 14.83
CA LEU A 11 -12.10 -34.87 14.42
C LEU A 11 -11.54 -34.10 15.63
N ALA A 12 -12.28 -34.00 16.73
CA ALA A 12 -11.84 -33.31 17.94
C ALA A 12 -10.55 -33.92 18.53
N LEU A 13 -10.45 -35.26 18.55
CA LEU A 13 -9.24 -35.96 19.01
C LEU A 13 -8.03 -35.69 18.11
N VAL A 14 -8.24 -35.59 16.79
CA VAL A 14 -7.18 -35.22 15.83
C VAL A 14 -6.75 -33.77 16.05
N LEU A 15 -7.68 -32.84 16.22
CA LEU A 15 -7.38 -31.44 16.49
C LEU A 15 -6.57 -31.28 17.79
N GLU A 16 -6.96 -31.96 18.87
CA GLU A 16 -6.22 -31.93 20.14
C GLU A 16 -4.80 -32.49 20.00
N LYS A 17 -4.65 -33.58 19.23
CA LYS A 17 -3.32 -34.15 18.94
C LYS A 17 -2.47 -33.18 18.13
N LEU A 18 -3.05 -32.48 17.15
CA LEU A 18 -2.35 -31.48 16.33
C LEU A 18 -1.92 -30.28 17.18
N ASP A 19 -2.79 -29.76 18.06
CA ASP A 19 -2.44 -28.68 18.98
C ASP A 19 -1.30 -29.08 19.94
N LYS A 20 -1.31 -30.30 20.48
CA LYS A 20 -0.21 -30.82 21.32
C LYS A 20 1.11 -30.96 20.54
N THR A 21 1.05 -31.30 19.27
CA THR A 21 2.24 -31.60 18.45
C THR A 21 2.86 -30.33 17.86
N TYR A 22 2.03 -29.39 17.40
CA TYR A 22 2.47 -28.24 16.61
C TYR A 22 2.23 -26.89 17.30
N GLY A 23 1.58 -26.88 18.47
CA GLY A 23 1.22 -25.70 19.23
C GLY A 23 -0.22 -25.27 18.99
N LYS A 24 -0.84 -24.66 20.02
CA LYS A 24 -2.21 -24.17 19.97
C LYS A 24 -2.41 -23.20 18.81
N GLY A 25 -3.51 -23.37 18.07
CA GLY A 25 -3.90 -22.49 16.97
C GLY A 25 -3.29 -22.86 15.62
N THR A 26 -2.61 -24.00 15.51
CA THR A 26 -2.09 -24.52 14.24
C THR A 26 -3.22 -24.97 13.31
N VAL A 27 -4.27 -25.57 13.86
CA VAL A 27 -5.45 -25.99 13.12
C VAL A 27 -6.68 -25.56 13.91
N MET A 28 -7.48 -24.67 13.31
CA MET A 28 -8.65 -24.07 13.96
C MET A 28 -9.87 -24.19 13.05
N THR A 29 -11.05 -24.17 13.65
CA THR A 29 -12.30 -24.03 12.89
C THR A 29 -12.50 -22.56 12.55
N LEU A 30 -12.79 -22.25 11.28
CA LEU A 30 -12.85 -20.86 10.81
C LEU A 30 -13.97 -20.04 11.46
N GLY A 31 -15.08 -20.67 11.88
CA GLY A 31 -16.20 -20.01 12.56
C GLY A 31 -16.10 -20.01 14.08
N ASP A 32 -14.89 -20.17 14.63
CA ASP A 32 -14.66 -20.07 16.07
C ASP A 32 -14.50 -18.59 16.44
N ASP A 33 -15.50 -18.04 17.15
CA ASP A 33 -15.57 -16.62 17.55
C ASP A 33 -14.39 -16.15 18.42
N SER A 34 -13.53 -17.07 18.86
CA SER A 34 -12.30 -16.78 19.62
C SER A 34 -11.17 -16.16 18.78
N VAL A 35 -11.31 -16.12 17.45
CA VAL A 35 -10.35 -15.48 16.53
C VAL A 35 -10.96 -14.19 15.99
N ASP A 36 -10.39 -13.03 16.35
CA ASP A 36 -10.77 -11.77 15.72
C ASP A 36 -10.49 -11.85 14.21
N HIS A 37 -11.56 -11.85 13.42
CA HIS A 37 -11.51 -11.90 11.96
C HIS A 37 -11.33 -10.52 11.33
N SER A 38 -11.27 -9.44 12.14
CA SER A 38 -11.02 -8.10 11.64
C SER A 38 -9.61 -8.02 11.04
N ILE A 39 -9.52 -7.43 9.85
CA ILE A 39 -8.24 -7.25 9.16
C ILE A 39 -7.67 -5.94 9.68
N GLU A 40 -6.65 -6.05 10.54
CA GLU A 40 -5.86 -4.91 10.97
C GLU A 40 -5.18 -4.24 9.76
N VAL A 41 -5.18 -2.91 9.74
CA VAL A 41 -4.64 -2.11 8.62
C VAL A 41 -3.74 -0.97 9.11
N ILE A 42 -2.87 -0.51 8.21
CA ILE A 42 -2.15 0.76 8.31
C ILE A 42 -2.80 1.72 7.30
N PRO A 43 -3.32 2.89 7.70
CA PRO A 43 -3.87 3.87 6.76
C PRO A 43 -2.87 4.23 5.67
N SER A 44 -3.34 4.48 4.46
CA SER A 44 -2.44 4.77 3.34
C SER A 44 -1.94 6.21 3.30
N GLY A 45 -2.55 7.09 4.09
CA GLY A 45 -2.38 8.54 4.03
C GLY A 45 -3.17 9.19 2.89
N SER A 46 -4.02 8.42 2.19
CA SER A 46 -4.96 8.89 1.18
C SER A 46 -6.36 8.34 1.50
N LEU A 47 -7.31 9.24 1.71
CA LEU A 47 -8.69 8.85 2.02
C LEU A 47 -9.27 8.02 0.88
N GLY A 48 -9.14 8.48 -0.37
CA GLY A 48 -9.65 7.78 -1.54
C GLY A 48 -9.04 6.40 -1.70
N LEU A 49 -7.73 6.25 -1.45
CA LEU A 49 -7.05 4.96 -1.52
C LEU A 49 -7.53 4.00 -0.42
N ASP A 50 -7.71 4.47 0.81
CA ASP A 50 -8.21 3.64 1.92
C ASP A 50 -9.61 3.08 1.61
N LEU A 51 -10.46 3.91 0.98
CA LEU A 51 -11.78 3.50 0.50
C LEU A 51 -11.70 2.49 -0.66
N ALA A 52 -10.80 2.72 -1.62
CA ALA A 52 -10.58 1.83 -2.74
C ALA A 52 -10.01 0.47 -2.30
N LEU A 53 -9.18 0.44 -1.25
CA LEU A 53 -8.68 -0.80 -0.63
C LEU A 53 -9.80 -1.59 0.06
N GLY A 54 -10.88 -0.94 0.46
CA GLY A 54 -12.11 -1.55 0.98
C GLY A 54 -12.06 -1.95 2.45
N VAL A 55 -10.86 -2.22 2.97
CA VAL A 55 -10.58 -2.50 4.39
C VAL A 55 -10.09 -1.27 5.16
N GLY A 56 -9.99 -0.10 4.51
CA GLY A 56 -9.60 1.16 5.17
C GLY A 56 -8.09 1.38 5.27
N GLY A 57 -7.27 0.60 4.55
CA GLY A 57 -5.82 0.78 4.53
C GLY A 57 -5.07 -0.45 4.03
N TYR A 58 -3.75 -0.43 4.21
CA TYR A 58 -2.84 -1.52 3.88
C TYR A 58 -2.96 -2.64 4.93
N PRO A 59 -3.32 -3.88 4.54
CA PRO A 59 -3.53 -4.96 5.51
C PRO A 59 -2.22 -5.41 6.18
N LYS A 60 -2.21 -5.42 7.52
CA LYS A 60 -1.09 -5.91 8.34
C LYS A 60 -0.79 -7.39 8.06
N GLY A 61 0.49 -7.74 8.15
CA GLY A 61 0.97 -9.11 7.92
C GLY A 61 0.89 -9.57 6.47
N ARG A 62 0.84 -8.65 5.50
CA ARG A 62 0.72 -8.97 4.08
C ARG A 62 1.81 -8.30 3.23
N VAL A 63 2.05 -8.92 2.08
CA VAL A 63 2.86 -8.34 1.00
C VAL A 63 1.98 -7.47 0.11
N ILE A 64 2.46 -6.27 -0.22
CA ILE A 64 1.82 -5.28 -1.07
C ILE A 64 2.81 -4.91 -2.18
N GLU A 65 2.32 -4.79 -3.42
CA GLU A 65 3.13 -4.27 -4.53
C GLU A 65 2.51 -2.97 -5.04
N ILE A 66 3.29 -1.89 -5.06
CA ILE A 66 2.93 -0.61 -5.68
C ILE A 66 3.82 -0.44 -6.91
N TYR A 67 3.21 -0.37 -8.09
CA TYR A 67 3.95 -0.28 -9.34
C TYR A 67 3.34 0.75 -10.28
N GLY A 68 4.15 1.24 -11.21
CA GLY A 68 3.71 2.27 -12.15
C GLY A 68 4.90 2.94 -12.85
N PRO A 69 4.62 3.89 -13.76
CA PRO A 69 5.65 4.65 -14.46
C PRO A 69 6.59 5.39 -13.50
N GLU A 70 7.72 5.86 -14.02
CA GLU A 70 8.60 6.78 -13.29
C GLU A 70 7.84 8.05 -12.90
N SER A 71 8.21 8.64 -11.76
CA SER A 71 7.60 9.88 -11.26
C SER A 71 6.06 9.83 -11.13
N SER A 72 5.48 8.64 -10.96
CA SER A 72 4.02 8.48 -10.79
C SER A 72 3.53 8.70 -9.36
N GLY A 73 4.44 8.79 -8.38
CA GLY A 73 4.12 8.96 -6.96
C GLY A 73 4.26 7.71 -6.09
N LYS A 74 4.87 6.62 -6.60
CA LYS A 74 5.10 5.36 -5.85
C LYS A 74 5.74 5.60 -4.49
N THR A 75 6.93 6.21 -4.48
CA THR A 75 7.69 6.49 -3.25
C THR A 75 6.90 7.41 -2.34
N THR A 76 6.27 8.48 -2.86
CA THR A 76 5.40 9.37 -2.06
C THR A 76 4.30 8.60 -1.31
N LEU A 77 3.59 7.67 -1.98
CA LEU A 77 2.57 6.86 -1.30
C LEU A 77 3.16 5.97 -0.20
N THR A 78 4.35 5.42 -0.40
CA THR A 78 4.99 4.61 0.64
C THR A 78 5.51 5.44 1.81
N LEU A 79 5.95 6.67 1.56
CA LEU A 79 6.34 7.59 2.62
C LEU A 79 5.12 7.99 3.46
N HIS A 80 3.96 8.23 2.85
CA HIS A 80 2.71 8.40 3.60
C HIS A 80 2.35 7.16 4.42
N ALA A 81 2.50 5.95 3.86
CA ALA A 81 2.27 4.71 4.61
C ALA A 81 3.18 4.60 5.86
N ILE A 82 4.44 5.02 5.74
CA ILE A 82 5.39 5.06 6.85
C ILE A 82 4.97 6.10 7.88
N ALA A 83 4.61 7.31 7.45
CA ALA A 83 4.16 8.38 8.34
C ALA A 83 2.92 7.95 9.14
N GLU A 84 1.95 7.31 8.50
CA GLU A 84 0.75 6.78 9.17
C GLU A 84 1.09 5.64 10.14
N ALA A 85 2.00 4.72 9.77
CA ALA A 85 2.46 3.69 10.70
C ALA A 85 3.11 4.28 11.96
N GLN A 86 3.96 5.30 11.80
CA GLN A 86 4.60 5.98 12.93
C GLN A 86 3.59 6.75 13.79
N LYS A 87 2.59 7.42 13.19
CA LYS A 87 1.51 8.09 13.94
C LYS A 87 0.71 7.12 14.81
N MET A 88 0.59 5.86 14.39
CA MET A 88 -0.02 4.79 15.18
C MET A 88 0.92 4.23 16.27
N GLY A 89 2.11 4.79 16.45
CA GLY A 89 3.14 4.32 17.38
C GLY A 89 3.94 3.11 16.88
N GLY A 90 3.82 2.77 15.60
CA GLY A 90 4.50 1.63 14.99
C GLY A 90 5.92 1.96 14.51
N ILE A 91 6.73 0.92 14.35
CA ILE A 91 8.11 1.05 13.86
C ILE A 91 8.17 0.81 12.35
N ALA A 92 8.85 1.69 11.63
CA ALA A 92 8.98 1.63 10.18
C ALA A 92 10.44 1.39 9.75
N ALA A 93 10.61 0.67 8.65
CA ALA A 93 11.89 0.52 7.97
C ALA A 93 11.78 0.79 6.45
N PHE A 94 12.82 1.39 5.89
CA PHE A 94 12.95 1.69 4.47
C PHE A 94 14.25 1.09 3.92
N ILE A 95 14.12 0.18 2.95
CA ILE A 95 15.24 -0.42 2.22
C ILE A 95 15.38 0.32 0.89
N ASP A 96 16.31 1.25 0.84
CA ASP A 96 16.62 2.12 -0.29
C ASP A 96 17.66 1.46 -1.20
N ALA A 97 17.20 0.54 -2.04
CA ALA A 97 18.03 -0.10 -3.07
C ALA A 97 18.30 0.82 -4.27
N GLU A 98 17.47 1.86 -4.49
CA GLU A 98 17.71 2.86 -5.54
C GLU A 98 18.70 3.96 -5.13
N HIS A 99 19.12 4.01 -3.85
CA HIS A 99 19.96 5.08 -3.28
C HIS A 99 19.41 6.49 -3.53
N ALA A 100 18.08 6.63 -3.54
CA ALA A 100 17.38 7.84 -3.95
C ALA A 100 16.49 8.43 -2.84
N PHE A 101 16.63 7.97 -1.59
CA PHE A 101 15.82 8.45 -0.47
C PHE A 101 16.10 9.92 -0.12
N ASP A 102 15.08 10.78 -0.24
CA ASP A 102 15.12 12.18 0.16
C ASP A 102 14.63 12.35 1.61
N ARG A 103 15.57 12.60 2.53
CA ARG A 103 15.31 12.85 3.94
C ARG A 103 14.48 14.12 4.19
N HIS A 104 14.74 15.19 3.43
CA HIS A 104 14.04 16.46 3.63
C HIS A 104 12.57 16.35 3.22
N TYR A 105 12.31 15.66 2.11
CA TYR A 105 10.93 15.39 1.68
C TYR A 105 10.21 14.46 2.67
N ALA A 106 10.86 13.38 3.12
CA ALA A 106 10.30 12.48 4.14
C ALA A 106 9.89 13.21 5.42
N ALA A 107 10.73 14.12 5.95
CA ALA A 107 10.40 14.93 7.12
C ALA A 107 9.17 15.83 6.88
N LYS A 108 9.04 16.44 5.70
CA LYS A 108 7.86 17.26 5.34
C LYS A 108 6.57 16.45 5.32
N LEU A 109 6.64 15.17 4.97
CA LEU A 109 5.48 14.26 5.01
C LEU A 109 5.13 13.78 6.42
N GLY A 110 5.86 14.25 7.45
CA GLY A 110 5.59 13.93 8.85
C GLY A 110 6.23 12.63 9.34
N ILE A 111 7.24 12.12 8.63
CA ILE A 111 8.01 10.97 9.09
C ILE A 111 8.97 11.41 10.20
N ASN A 112 8.95 10.69 11.32
CA ASN A 112 9.99 10.80 12.35
C ASN A 112 11.28 10.14 11.85
N LEU A 113 12.24 10.95 11.41
CA LEU A 113 13.51 10.48 10.87
C LEU A 113 14.44 9.87 11.91
N GLU A 114 14.29 10.22 13.19
CA GLU A 114 15.15 9.67 14.26
C GLU A 114 14.85 8.20 14.53
N GLU A 115 13.60 7.80 14.33
CA GLU A 115 13.10 6.43 14.56
C GLU A 115 12.96 5.61 13.28
N LEU A 116 13.11 6.23 12.10
CA LEU A 116 13.04 5.52 10.83
C LEU A 116 14.31 4.67 10.63
N ILE A 117 14.14 3.36 10.54
CA ILE A 117 15.22 2.44 10.17
C ILE A 117 15.45 2.56 8.66
N ILE A 118 16.66 2.93 8.25
CA ILE A 118 17.02 2.99 6.82
C ILE A 118 18.19 2.05 6.52
N SER A 119 18.12 1.38 5.38
CA SER A 119 19.19 0.54 4.86
C SER A 119 19.43 0.86 3.38
N GLN A 120 20.69 1.01 3.00
CA GLN A 120 21.14 1.18 1.62
C GLN A 120 22.03 -0.01 1.25
N PRO A 121 21.44 -1.12 0.77
CA PRO A 121 22.15 -2.37 0.54
C PRO A 121 22.99 -2.33 -0.75
N ASP A 122 24.08 -3.09 -0.77
CA ASP A 122 24.99 -3.27 -1.90
C ASP A 122 24.42 -4.19 -3.00
N ASN A 123 23.52 -5.12 -2.63
CA ASN A 123 22.92 -6.09 -3.56
C ASN A 123 21.53 -6.58 -3.09
N GLY A 124 20.81 -7.25 -4.00
CA GLY A 124 19.46 -7.74 -3.78
C GLY A 124 19.35 -8.81 -2.68
N GLU A 125 20.32 -9.71 -2.57
CA GLU A 125 20.36 -10.71 -1.49
C GLU A 125 20.44 -10.04 -0.12
N GLN A 126 21.39 -9.11 0.05
CA GLN A 126 21.59 -8.37 1.30
C GLN A 126 20.34 -7.56 1.66
N ALA A 127 19.73 -6.87 0.69
CA ALA A 127 18.48 -6.13 0.88
C ALA A 127 17.36 -7.00 1.47
N LEU A 128 17.16 -8.19 0.88
CA LEU A 128 16.11 -9.13 1.28
C LEU A 128 16.43 -9.84 2.60
N GLU A 129 17.70 -10.07 2.91
CA GLU A 129 18.14 -10.59 4.21
C GLU A 129 17.95 -9.59 5.35
N ILE A 130 18.28 -8.31 5.12
CA ILE A 130 18.02 -7.22 6.07
C ILE A 130 16.51 -7.15 6.34
N ALA A 131 15.69 -7.14 5.28
CA ALA A 131 14.23 -7.16 5.43
C ALA A 131 13.74 -8.39 6.24
N ASP A 132 14.22 -9.61 5.94
CA ASP A 132 13.82 -10.81 6.69
C ASP A 132 14.19 -10.72 8.18
N ASN A 133 15.37 -10.20 8.50
CA ASN A 133 15.81 -10.05 9.90
C ASN A 133 14.96 -9.01 10.65
N LEU A 134 14.69 -7.86 10.03
CA LEU A 134 13.83 -6.83 10.59
C LEU A 134 12.42 -7.37 10.85
N ILE A 135 11.82 -8.05 9.87
CA ILE A 135 10.48 -8.64 10.00
C ILE A 135 10.49 -9.72 11.10
N ARG A 136 11.48 -10.61 11.11
CA ARG A 136 11.59 -11.71 12.07
C ARG A 136 11.75 -11.25 13.52
N SER A 137 12.30 -10.05 13.74
CA SER A 137 12.37 -9.45 15.08
C SER A 137 10.99 -9.29 15.73
N GLY A 138 9.93 -9.17 14.92
CA GLY A 138 8.58 -8.88 15.39
C GLY A 138 8.37 -7.45 15.90
N ALA A 139 9.39 -6.60 15.83
CA ALA A 139 9.33 -5.21 16.30
C ALA A 139 8.88 -4.22 15.20
N VAL A 140 9.03 -4.56 13.92
CA VAL A 140 8.74 -3.64 12.80
C VAL A 140 7.33 -3.86 12.27
N ASP A 141 6.54 -2.79 12.20
CA ASP A 141 5.16 -2.80 11.69
C ASP A 141 5.08 -2.65 10.17
N ILE A 142 6.00 -1.90 9.57
CA ILE A 142 6.04 -1.68 8.12
C ILE A 142 7.47 -1.68 7.57
N VAL A 143 7.67 -2.40 6.46
CA VAL A 143 8.91 -2.39 5.69
C VAL A 143 8.60 -1.99 4.25
N VAL A 144 9.26 -0.94 3.76
CA VAL A 144 9.21 -0.54 2.35
C VAL A 144 10.51 -0.94 1.67
N ILE A 145 10.42 -1.51 0.47
CA ILE A 145 11.58 -1.86 -0.37
C ILE A 145 11.49 -1.08 -1.68
N ASP A 146 12.37 -0.10 -1.85
CA ASP A 146 12.44 0.80 -3.00
C ASP A 146 13.75 0.59 -3.77
N SER A 147 13.78 -0.15 -4.89
CA SER A 147 12.67 -0.86 -5.54
C SER A 147 13.08 -2.26 -5.94
N VAL A 148 12.10 -3.09 -6.31
CA VAL A 148 12.35 -4.44 -6.85
C VAL A 148 13.30 -4.38 -8.04
N ALA A 149 13.20 -3.37 -8.90
CA ALA A 149 14.06 -3.26 -10.08
C ALA A 149 15.55 -3.10 -9.71
N ALA A 150 15.85 -2.54 -8.53
CA ALA A 150 17.19 -2.32 -8.02
C ALA A 150 17.71 -3.47 -7.12
N LEU A 151 16.93 -4.54 -6.91
CA LEU A 151 17.38 -5.74 -6.19
C LEU A 151 18.29 -6.61 -7.06
N THR A 152 19.39 -6.02 -7.53
CA THR A 152 20.35 -6.65 -8.43
C THR A 152 21.10 -7.75 -7.69
N PRO A 153 21.04 -9.01 -8.18
CA PRO A 153 21.75 -10.11 -7.54
C PRO A 153 23.27 -9.87 -7.50
N LYS A 154 23.94 -10.31 -6.43
CA LYS A 154 25.38 -10.16 -6.25
C LYS A 154 26.20 -10.64 -7.46
N ALA A 155 25.85 -11.80 -8.01
CA ALA A 155 26.55 -12.34 -9.16
C ALA A 155 26.36 -11.49 -10.43
N GLU A 156 25.31 -10.69 -10.55
CA GLU A 156 25.12 -9.75 -11.66
C GLU A 156 26.01 -8.51 -11.47
N ILE A 157 26.16 -8.01 -10.25
CA ILE A 157 27.04 -6.88 -9.90
C ILE A 157 28.52 -7.22 -10.10
N GLU A 158 28.94 -8.43 -9.72
CA GLU A 158 30.32 -8.90 -9.87
C GLU A 158 30.65 -9.38 -11.31
N GLY A 159 29.65 -9.47 -12.18
CA GLY A 159 29.82 -9.89 -13.58
C GLY A 159 30.29 -8.75 -14.49
N GLU A 160 30.64 -9.11 -15.73
CA GLU A 160 30.97 -8.11 -16.76
C GLU A 160 29.70 -7.62 -17.47
N MET A 161 29.72 -6.37 -17.96
CA MET A 161 28.62 -5.85 -18.77
C MET A 161 28.45 -6.69 -20.04
N GLY A 162 27.28 -7.31 -20.18
CA GLY A 162 26.96 -8.21 -21.30
C GLY A 162 26.89 -9.69 -20.93
N ASP A 163 27.28 -10.06 -19.69
CA ASP A 163 27.10 -11.41 -19.18
C ASP A 163 25.62 -11.81 -19.15
N SER A 164 25.28 -12.92 -19.81
CA SER A 164 23.91 -13.44 -19.80
C SER A 164 23.66 -14.30 -18.56
N LYS A 165 23.01 -13.72 -17.54
CA LYS A 165 22.56 -14.43 -16.33
C LYS A 165 21.03 -14.51 -16.30
N MET A 166 20.47 -15.29 -17.22
CA MET A 166 19.02 -15.37 -17.42
C MET A 166 18.27 -15.78 -16.15
N GLY A 167 17.32 -14.93 -15.73
CA GLY A 167 16.34 -15.25 -14.69
C GLY A 167 16.88 -15.24 -13.25
N LEU A 168 18.09 -14.76 -13.02
CA LEU A 168 18.69 -14.70 -11.68
C LEU A 168 17.82 -13.88 -10.71
N HIS A 169 17.42 -12.69 -11.15
CA HIS A 169 16.53 -11.79 -10.41
C HIS A 169 15.19 -12.45 -10.05
N ALA A 170 14.54 -13.13 -11.00
CA ALA A 170 13.27 -13.81 -10.75
C ALA A 170 13.39 -14.98 -9.75
N ARG A 171 14.52 -15.69 -9.76
CA ARG A 171 14.83 -16.76 -8.81
C ARG A 171 15.06 -16.22 -7.40
N LEU A 172 15.83 -15.14 -7.28
CA LEU A 172 16.05 -14.43 -6.01
C LEU A 172 14.72 -14.04 -5.36
N MET A 173 13.86 -13.34 -6.11
CA MET A 173 12.53 -12.93 -5.63
C MET A 173 11.65 -14.11 -5.23
N SER A 174 11.67 -15.19 -6.02
CA SER A 174 10.89 -16.41 -5.73
C SER A 174 11.33 -17.09 -4.43
N GLN A 175 12.64 -17.13 -4.18
CA GLN A 175 13.20 -17.71 -2.95
C GLN A 175 12.91 -16.83 -1.74
N ALA A 176 13.14 -15.52 -1.85
CA ALA A 176 12.92 -14.58 -0.77
C ALA A 176 11.46 -14.52 -0.34
N LEU A 177 10.51 -14.36 -1.28
CA LEU A 177 9.09 -14.29 -0.96
C LEU A 177 8.57 -15.59 -0.31
N ARG A 178 9.09 -16.75 -0.71
CA ARG A 178 8.76 -18.03 -0.08
C ARG A 178 9.18 -18.08 1.39
N LYS A 179 10.32 -17.49 1.74
CA LYS A 179 10.83 -17.39 3.12
C LYS A 179 10.08 -16.34 3.94
N LEU A 180 9.84 -15.17 3.34
CA LEU A 180 9.29 -14.00 4.00
C LEU A 180 7.79 -14.14 4.35
N THR A 181 6.98 -14.71 3.45
CA THR A 181 5.50 -14.65 3.56
C THR A 181 4.97 -15.19 4.88
N ALA A 182 5.50 -16.31 5.37
CA ALA A 182 5.08 -16.89 6.64
C ALA A 182 5.49 -16.02 7.84
N THR A 183 6.70 -15.44 7.81
CA THR A 183 7.18 -14.55 8.87
C THR A 183 6.39 -13.25 8.89
N ILE A 184 6.12 -12.65 7.72
CA ILE A 184 5.28 -11.45 7.56
C ILE A 184 3.92 -11.69 8.20
N SER A 185 3.25 -12.79 7.87
CA SER A 185 1.91 -13.08 8.43
C SER A 185 1.93 -13.25 9.95
N ARG A 186 2.96 -13.91 10.50
CA ARG A 186 3.06 -14.18 11.95
C ARG A 186 3.37 -12.92 12.75
N THR A 187 4.18 -12.02 12.19
CA THR A 187 4.67 -10.80 12.87
C THR A 187 3.78 -9.59 12.62
N LYS A 188 2.75 -9.74 11.78
CA LYS A 188 1.83 -8.66 11.39
C LYS A 188 2.53 -7.46 10.72
N CYS A 189 3.79 -7.59 10.32
CA CYS A 189 4.50 -6.58 9.53
C CYS A 189 3.88 -6.46 8.13
N THR A 190 3.54 -5.24 7.72
CA THR A 190 3.18 -4.91 6.33
C THR A 190 4.45 -4.75 5.51
N VAL A 191 4.57 -5.43 4.37
CA VAL A 191 5.74 -5.28 3.48
C VAL A 191 5.32 -4.73 2.14
N ILE A 192 5.81 -3.55 1.79
CA ILE A 192 5.50 -2.88 0.52
C ILE A 192 6.72 -2.96 -0.40
N PHE A 193 6.54 -3.57 -1.56
CA PHE A 193 7.51 -3.55 -2.65
C PHE A 193 7.12 -2.45 -3.64
N ILE A 194 8.03 -1.52 -3.89
CA ILE A 194 7.92 -0.60 -5.03
C ILE A 194 8.45 -1.32 -6.27
N ASN A 195 7.75 -1.19 -7.39
CA ASN A 195 8.18 -1.81 -8.64
C ASN A 195 8.01 -0.85 -9.82
N GLN A 196 8.81 -1.08 -10.85
CA GLN A 196 8.79 -0.31 -12.08
C GLN A 196 8.09 -1.10 -13.19
N LEU A 197 7.50 -0.36 -14.14
CA LEU A 197 7.00 -0.95 -15.38
C LEU A 197 8.16 -1.18 -16.36
N ARG A 198 8.03 -2.25 -17.13
CA ARG A 198 8.86 -2.63 -18.29
C ARG A 198 7.93 -3.13 -19.39
N GLU A 199 8.40 -3.11 -20.62
CA GLU A 199 7.65 -3.67 -21.76
C GLU A 199 8.16 -5.07 -22.10
N LYS A 200 7.24 -6.01 -22.35
CA LYS A 200 7.59 -7.32 -22.90
C LYS A 200 7.78 -7.20 -24.41
N ILE A 201 8.99 -7.46 -24.85
CA ILE A 201 9.32 -7.55 -26.28
C ILE A 201 8.53 -8.72 -26.91
N GLY A 202 7.94 -8.47 -28.08
CA GLY A 202 7.26 -9.49 -28.88
C GLY A 202 5.75 -9.68 -28.59
N VAL A 203 5.14 -8.85 -27.75
CA VAL A 203 3.68 -8.84 -27.54
C VAL A 203 3.00 -8.01 -28.64
N MET A 204 2.33 -8.68 -29.59
CA MET A 204 1.59 -8.00 -30.67
C MET A 204 0.13 -7.68 -30.33
N PHE A 205 -0.44 -8.33 -29.30
CA PHE A 205 -1.82 -8.14 -28.84
C PHE A 205 -1.90 -8.11 -27.31
N GLY A 206 -2.69 -7.19 -26.75
CA GLY A 206 -2.87 -7.01 -25.30
C GLY A 206 -1.98 -5.93 -24.69
N ASN A 207 -1.92 -5.85 -23.36
CA ASN A 207 -1.06 -4.90 -22.65
C ASN A 207 0.39 -5.46 -22.60
N PRO A 208 1.40 -4.79 -23.20
CA PRO A 208 2.79 -5.22 -23.17
C PRO A 208 3.47 -4.98 -21.81
N GLU A 209 2.87 -4.19 -20.92
CA GLU A 209 3.45 -3.83 -19.64
C GLU A 209 3.60 -5.04 -18.69
N THR A 210 4.76 -5.11 -18.05
CA THR A 210 5.07 -6.05 -16.98
C THR A 210 5.86 -5.36 -15.87
N THR A 211 5.97 -6.01 -14.72
CA THR A 211 6.82 -5.58 -13.61
C THR A 211 8.10 -6.44 -13.53
N THR A 212 9.15 -5.89 -12.91
CA THR A 212 10.44 -6.55 -12.70
C THR A 212 10.36 -7.61 -11.58
N GLY A 213 11.33 -8.53 -11.51
CA GLY A 213 11.40 -9.56 -10.46
C GLY A 213 10.63 -10.85 -10.76
N GLY A 214 10.20 -11.05 -12.00
CA GLY A 214 9.45 -12.24 -12.42
C GLY A 214 8.00 -12.25 -11.94
N ASN A 215 7.40 -13.44 -11.79
CA ASN A 215 5.97 -13.57 -11.45
C ASN A 215 5.70 -13.80 -9.96
N ALA A 216 6.72 -14.12 -9.15
CA ALA A 216 6.52 -14.50 -7.75
C ALA A 216 5.78 -13.41 -6.95
N LEU A 217 6.24 -12.17 -7.03
CA LEU A 217 5.61 -11.04 -6.32
C LEU A 217 4.13 -10.89 -6.67
N LYS A 218 3.76 -11.09 -7.95
CA LYS A 218 2.37 -11.03 -8.40
C LYS A 218 1.48 -12.06 -7.71
N PHE A 219 2.00 -13.23 -7.36
CA PHE A 219 1.24 -14.28 -6.65
C PHE A 219 1.19 -14.06 -5.14
N TYR A 220 2.33 -13.72 -4.54
CA TYR A 220 2.47 -13.51 -3.09
C TYR A 220 1.81 -12.23 -2.59
N ALA A 221 1.82 -11.15 -3.38
CA ALA A 221 1.15 -9.91 -3.03
C ALA A 221 -0.35 -10.15 -2.75
N SER A 222 -0.83 -9.69 -1.59
CA SER A 222 -2.25 -9.67 -1.26
C SER A 222 -2.96 -8.50 -1.92
N VAL A 223 -2.27 -7.37 -2.03
CA VAL A 223 -2.74 -6.16 -2.70
C VAL A 223 -1.72 -5.76 -3.76
N ARG A 224 -2.19 -5.40 -4.95
CA ARG A 224 -1.36 -4.80 -6.01
C ARG A 224 -2.02 -3.50 -6.48
N ILE A 225 -1.23 -2.44 -6.54
CA ILE A 225 -1.69 -1.09 -6.86
C ILE A 225 -0.93 -0.60 -8.09
N ASP A 226 -1.66 -0.29 -9.16
CA ASP A 226 -1.15 0.41 -10.34
C ASP A 226 -1.36 1.90 -10.14
N ILE A 227 -0.28 2.67 -10.04
CA ILE A 227 -0.31 4.12 -9.84
C ILE A 227 0.18 4.83 -11.10
N ARG A 228 -0.64 5.76 -11.59
CA ARG A 228 -0.35 6.56 -12.80
C ARG A 228 -0.59 8.04 -12.55
N LYS A 229 0.31 8.86 -13.06
CA LYS A 229 0.18 10.31 -13.07
C LYS A 229 -0.57 10.75 -14.33
N ALA A 230 -1.45 11.74 -14.20
CA ALA A 230 -2.10 12.39 -15.33
C ALA A 230 -1.06 13.12 -16.22
N SER A 231 -1.34 13.23 -17.51
CA SER A 231 -0.41 13.85 -18.47
C SER A 231 -0.20 15.36 -18.22
N ALA A 232 -1.24 16.07 -17.78
CA ALA A 232 -1.15 17.48 -17.43
C ALA A 232 -0.84 17.66 -15.93
N PRO A 233 0.16 18.49 -15.57
CA PRO A 233 0.40 18.84 -14.18
C PRO A 233 -0.69 19.77 -13.63
N ILE A 234 -0.84 19.80 -12.32
CA ILE A 234 -1.63 20.82 -11.61
C ILE A 234 -0.80 22.10 -11.64
N LYS A 235 -1.40 23.22 -12.06
CA LYS A 235 -0.71 24.51 -12.20
C LYS A 235 -1.31 25.58 -11.29
N SER A 236 -0.45 26.44 -10.77
CA SER A 236 -0.83 27.73 -10.19
C SER A 236 -0.19 28.82 -11.06
N GLY A 237 -1.02 29.51 -11.86
CA GLY A 237 -0.51 30.35 -12.95
C GLY A 237 0.29 29.52 -13.96
N ASP A 238 1.55 29.87 -14.18
CA ASP A 238 2.46 29.16 -15.10
C ASP A 238 3.28 28.05 -14.41
N GLU A 239 3.31 28.00 -13.08
CA GLU A 239 4.13 27.06 -12.31
C GLU A 239 3.41 25.73 -12.11
N ALA A 240 4.12 24.61 -12.34
CA ALA A 240 3.61 23.28 -12.04
C ALA A 240 3.80 22.96 -10.55
N VAL A 241 2.70 22.92 -9.80
CA VAL A 241 2.70 22.79 -8.33
C VAL A 241 2.34 21.38 -7.84
N GLY A 242 1.88 20.50 -8.74
CA GLY A 242 1.52 19.15 -8.37
C GLY A 242 1.09 18.29 -9.54
N SER A 243 0.54 17.13 -9.22
CA SER A 243 0.15 16.10 -10.16
C SER A 243 -1.14 15.43 -9.74
N ARG A 244 -2.11 15.33 -10.64
CA ARG A 244 -3.27 14.44 -10.44
C ARG A 244 -2.80 13.00 -10.64
N VAL A 245 -3.09 12.15 -9.68
CA VAL A 245 -2.67 10.75 -9.67
C VAL A 245 -3.89 9.86 -9.58
N LYS A 246 -3.86 8.77 -10.34
CA LYS A 246 -4.86 7.73 -10.35
C LYS A 246 -4.24 6.42 -9.89
N VAL A 247 -4.87 5.79 -8.91
CA VAL A 247 -4.48 4.48 -8.41
C VAL A 247 -5.57 3.47 -8.70
N LYS A 248 -5.18 2.27 -9.13
CA LYS A 248 -6.08 1.15 -9.41
C LYS A 248 -5.65 -0.08 -8.63
N ILE A 249 -6.57 -0.66 -7.87
CA ILE A 249 -6.33 -1.89 -7.12
C ILE A 249 -6.47 -3.08 -8.06
N VAL A 250 -5.39 -3.45 -8.75
CA VAL A 250 -5.42 -4.53 -9.76
C VAL A 250 -5.48 -5.93 -9.14
N LYS A 251 -5.17 -6.05 -7.85
CA LYS A 251 -5.35 -7.28 -7.07
C LYS A 251 -5.70 -6.91 -5.64
N ASN A 252 -6.67 -7.61 -5.07
CA ASN A 252 -7.05 -7.48 -3.67
C ASN A 252 -7.53 -8.84 -3.15
N LYS A 253 -6.89 -9.36 -2.10
CA LYS A 253 -7.27 -10.62 -1.43
C LYS A 253 -8.06 -10.40 -0.14
N VAL A 254 -8.27 -9.15 0.26
CA VAL A 254 -8.93 -8.78 1.54
C VAL A 254 -10.25 -8.03 1.34
N ALA A 255 -10.49 -7.50 0.15
CA ALA A 255 -11.74 -6.91 -0.28
C ALA A 255 -11.89 -7.03 -1.82
N PRO A 256 -13.04 -6.66 -2.41
CA PRO A 256 -13.22 -6.68 -3.86
C PRO A 256 -12.14 -5.87 -4.61
N PRO A 257 -11.51 -6.43 -5.67
CA PRO A 257 -10.51 -5.73 -6.48
C PRO A 257 -11.14 -4.74 -7.49
N PHE A 258 -10.27 -4.07 -8.26
CA PHE A 258 -10.57 -3.19 -9.40
C PHE A 258 -11.20 -1.83 -9.10
N LYS A 259 -11.39 -1.52 -7.82
CA LYS A 259 -11.65 -0.15 -7.36
C LYS A 259 -10.48 0.77 -7.71
N GLN A 260 -10.80 2.06 -7.83
CA GLN A 260 -9.88 3.11 -8.21
C GLN A 260 -10.06 4.31 -7.28
N ALA A 261 -9.01 5.10 -7.12
CA ALA A 261 -9.06 6.39 -6.47
C ALA A 261 -8.25 7.40 -7.28
N GLU A 262 -8.64 8.67 -7.22
CA GLU A 262 -7.94 9.77 -7.83
C GLU A 262 -7.72 10.87 -6.80
N PHE A 263 -6.49 11.36 -6.71
CA PHE A 263 -6.11 12.39 -5.75
C PHE A 263 -4.94 13.22 -6.26
N ASP A 264 -4.71 14.35 -5.62
CA ASP A 264 -3.61 15.26 -5.98
C ASP A 264 -2.38 14.91 -5.14
N ILE A 265 -1.22 14.81 -5.78
CA ILE A 265 0.08 14.87 -5.11
C ILE A 265 0.67 16.25 -5.38
N MET A 266 0.76 17.07 -4.33
CA MET A 266 1.31 18.42 -4.36
C MET A 266 2.82 18.35 -4.09
N TYR A 267 3.63 19.04 -4.89
CA TYR A 267 5.09 18.95 -4.77
C TYR A 267 5.56 19.56 -3.45
N GLY A 268 6.32 18.80 -2.67
CA GLY A 268 6.80 19.22 -1.35
C GLY A 268 5.80 19.07 -0.20
N GLU A 269 4.52 18.79 -0.48
CA GLU A 269 3.46 18.58 0.53
C GLU A 269 2.96 17.12 0.56
N GLY A 270 3.05 16.38 -0.54
CA GLY A 270 2.53 15.01 -0.64
C GLY A 270 1.06 14.95 -1.08
N VAL A 271 0.34 13.92 -0.64
CA VAL A 271 -1.08 13.72 -0.96
C VAL A 271 -1.94 14.82 -0.33
N SER A 272 -2.79 15.45 -1.14
CA SER A 272 -3.69 16.51 -0.69
C SER A 272 -4.95 15.96 -0.01
N LYS A 273 -4.90 15.79 1.32
CA LYS A 273 -6.05 15.32 2.12
C LYS A 273 -7.32 16.15 1.90
N VAL A 274 -7.22 17.48 1.95
CA VAL A 274 -8.36 18.39 1.71
C VAL A 274 -8.95 18.25 0.30
N GLY A 275 -8.09 17.99 -0.70
CA GLY A 275 -8.53 17.75 -2.07
C GLY A 275 -9.35 16.46 -2.18
N GLU A 276 -8.93 15.41 -1.47
CA GLU A 276 -9.67 14.15 -1.41
C GLU A 276 -10.99 14.27 -0.66
N ILE A 277 -11.01 14.97 0.47
CA ILE A 277 -12.25 15.21 1.23
C ILE A 277 -13.26 15.93 0.34
N LEU A 278 -12.85 16.99 -0.36
CA LEU A 278 -13.74 17.73 -1.25
C LEU A 278 -14.25 16.86 -2.40
N ASP A 279 -13.34 16.20 -3.13
CA ASP A 279 -13.71 15.38 -4.29
C ASP A 279 -14.65 14.23 -3.87
N THR A 280 -14.33 13.53 -2.78
CA THR A 280 -15.14 12.44 -2.24
C THR A 280 -16.50 12.93 -1.73
N SER A 281 -16.54 14.09 -1.07
CA SER A 281 -17.80 14.70 -0.61
C SER A 281 -18.72 15.05 -1.78
N VAL A 282 -18.16 15.48 -2.90
CA VAL A 282 -18.93 15.79 -4.12
C VAL A 282 -19.44 14.50 -4.77
N ASP A 283 -18.59 13.49 -4.88
CA ASP A 283 -18.97 12.18 -5.46
C ASP A 283 -20.07 11.49 -4.64
N MET A 284 -20.09 11.68 -3.32
CA MET A 284 -21.13 11.17 -2.40
C MET A 284 -22.35 12.08 -2.27
N GLY A 285 -22.35 13.26 -2.89
CA GLY A 285 -23.45 14.22 -2.80
C GLY A 285 -23.57 14.96 -1.46
N ILE A 286 -22.59 14.81 -0.57
CA ILE A 286 -22.49 15.57 0.70
C ILE A 286 -22.26 17.06 0.40
N VAL A 287 -21.33 17.35 -0.52
CA VAL A 287 -21.11 18.69 -1.06
C VAL A 287 -21.77 18.78 -2.43
N LYS A 288 -22.67 19.75 -2.60
CA LYS A 288 -23.34 20.01 -3.89
C LYS A 288 -22.47 20.89 -4.77
N LYS A 289 -22.31 20.48 -6.03
CA LYS A 289 -21.63 21.27 -7.08
C LYS A 289 -22.63 21.74 -8.12
N SER A 290 -22.74 23.06 -8.30
CA SER A 290 -23.59 23.70 -9.32
C SER A 290 -22.74 24.57 -10.23
N GLY A 291 -22.40 24.04 -11.41
CA GLY A 291 -21.42 24.66 -12.30
C GLY A 291 -20.02 24.71 -11.66
N SER A 292 -19.52 25.93 -11.44
CA SER A 292 -18.25 26.16 -10.73
C SER A 292 -18.41 26.40 -9.22
N TRP A 293 -19.63 26.50 -8.71
CA TRP A 293 -19.90 26.76 -7.29
C TRP A 293 -20.05 25.48 -6.48
N PHE A 294 -19.49 25.49 -5.28
CA PHE A 294 -19.62 24.43 -4.28
C PHE A 294 -20.40 24.93 -3.08
N SER A 295 -21.32 24.11 -2.58
CA SER A 295 -22.15 24.41 -1.41
C SER A 295 -22.27 23.18 -0.53
N TYR A 296 -22.26 23.40 0.77
CA TYR A 296 -22.49 22.40 1.79
C TYR A 296 -23.72 22.81 2.59
N GLU A 297 -24.71 21.93 2.63
CA GLU A 297 -26.04 22.25 3.16
C GLU A 297 -26.59 23.54 2.51
N ASP A 298 -26.87 24.57 3.31
CA ASP A 298 -27.34 25.88 2.84
C ASP A 298 -26.21 26.92 2.70
N THR A 299 -24.96 26.54 2.98
CA THR A 299 -23.80 27.44 2.98
C THR A 299 -23.00 27.32 1.67
N LYS A 300 -22.67 28.46 1.06
CA LYS A 300 -21.76 28.49 -0.09
C LYS A 300 -20.32 28.38 0.38
N LEU A 301 -19.60 27.36 -0.10
CA LEU A 301 -18.20 27.13 0.25
C LEU A 301 -17.26 27.98 -0.60
N GLY A 302 -17.56 28.14 -1.89
CA GLY A 302 -16.72 28.94 -2.80
C GLY A 302 -16.95 28.63 -4.27
N GLN A 303 -16.26 29.37 -5.13
CA GLN A 303 -16.24 29.18 -6.58
C GLN A 303 -14.90 28.62 -7.03
N GLY A 304 -14.92 27.48 -7.70
CA GLY A 304 -13.73 26.77 -8.15
C GLY A 304 -13.18 25.81 -7.09
N ARG A 305 -12.56 24.72 -7.55
CA ARG A 305 -12.08 23.65 -6.67
C ARG A 305 -10.94 24.13 -5.76
N ASP A 306 -10.00 24.90 -6.30
CA ASP A 306 -8.82 25.34 -5.54
C ASP A 306 -9.18 26.32 -4.43
N ALA A 307 -10.09 27.28 -4.70
CA ALA A 307 -10.57 28.21 -3.67
C ALA A 307 -11.26 27.48 -2.49
N VAL A 308 -12.01 26.42 -2.78
CA VAL A 308 -12.65 25.61 -1.73
C VAL A 308 -11.62 24.76 -0.98
N LYS A 309 -10.61 24.24 -1.67
CA LYS A 309 -9.49 23.54 -1.01
C LYS A 309 -8.75 24.46 -0.03
N ASP A 310 -8.47 25.70 -0.44
CA ASP A 310 -7.78 26.67 0.42
C ASP A 310 -8.66 27.03 1.63
N MET A 311 -9.96 27.24 1.42
CA MET A 311 -10.91 27.46 2.53
C MET A 311 -10.95 26.26 3.50
N LEU A 312 -10.95 25.02 3.01
CA LEU A 312 -10.89 23.83 3.87
C LEU A 312 -9.55 23.67 4.59
N LYS A 313 -8.44 24.15 4.01
CA LYS A 313 -7.14 24.22 4.71
C LYS A 313 -7.21 25.22 5.87
N ASP A 314 -7.88 26.36 5.66
CA ASP A 314 -8.02 27.42 6.67
C ASP A 314 -9.10 27.11 7.73
N ASN A 315 -9.97 26.12 7.48
CA ASN A 315 -11.02 25.67 8.39
C ASN A 315 -10.98 24.15 8.65
N PRO A 316 -10.06 23.68 9.53
CA PRO A 316 -9.91 22.26 9.84
C PRO A 316 -11.17 21.60 10.41
N ASP A 317 -11.95 22.33 11.23
CA ASP A 317 -13.17 21.79 11.85
C ASP A 317 -14.19 21.34 10.79
N LEU A 318 -14.37 22.15 9.74
CA LEU A 318 -15.24 21.80 8.62
C LEU A 318 -14.67 20.63 7.80
N ALA A 319 -13.35 20.58 7.60
CA ALA A 319 -12.72 19.47 6.89
C ALA A 319 -12.91 18.13 7.64
N ASP A 320 -12.77 18.14 8.96
CA ASP A 320 -12.96 16.97 9.82
C ASP A 320 -14.45 16.55 9.90
N GLU A 321 -15.38 17.52 9.90
CA GLU A 321 -16.81 17.25 9.81
C GLU A 321 -17.16 16.53 8.50
N LEU A 322 -16.68 17.04 7.36
CA LEU A 322 -16.90 16.43 6.06
C LEU A 322 -16.28 15.03 5.97
N GLU A 323 -15.06 14.86 6.48
CA GLU A 323 -14.41 13.55 6.55
C GLU A 323 -15.21 12.55 7.40
N SER A 324 -15.78 13.00 8.52
CA SER A 324 -16.61 12.17 9.39
C SER A 324 -17.89 11.73 8.67
N LYS A 325 -18.59 12.65 7.99
CA LYS A 325 -19.78 12.31 7.18
C LYS A 325 -19.45 11.34 6.04
N ILE A 326 -18.30 11.48 5.39
CA ILE A 326 -17.82 10.52 4.37
C ILE A 326 -17.69 9.12 5.00
N LYS A 327 -17.04 9.01 6.17
CA LYS A 327 -16.84 7.73 6.85
C LYS A 327 -18.17 7.09 7.28
N GLU A 328 -19.12 7.89 7.77
CA GLU A 328 -20.46 7.44 8.14
C GLU A 328 -21.23 6.88 6.94
N GLU A 329 -21.27 7.59 5.81
CA GLU A 329 -21.99 7.10 4.63
C GLU A 329 -21.42 5.79 4.09
N ILE A 330 -20.12 5.60 4.22
CA ILE A 330 -19.47 4.34 3.82
C ILE A 330 -19.82 3.20 4.77
N HIS A 331 -19.95 3.49 6.05
CA HIS A 331 -20.41 2.50 7.03
C HIS A 331 -21.86 2.07 6.73
N ASN A 332 -22.73 3.04 6.41
CA ASN A 332 -24.12 2.79 6.06
C ASN A 332 -24.26 2.01 4.75
N ALA A 333 -23.47 2.31 3.71
CA ALA A 333 -23.50 1.60 2.44
C ALA A 333 -22.98 0.15 2.49
N LYS A 334 -22.27 -0.22 3.57
CA LYS A 334 -21.76 -1.58 3.81
C LYS A 334 -22.69 -2.43 4.70
N SER A 335 -23.65 -1.80 5.37
CA SER A 335 -24.64 -2.42 6.26
C SER A 335 -25.87 -2.89 5.47
#